data_AF-A0A069QL64-F1
#
_entry.id   AF-A0A069QL64-F1
#
_cell.length_a   1.000
_cell.length_b   1.000
_cell.length_c   1.000
_cell.angle_alpha   90.00
_cell.angle_beta   90.00
_cell.angle_gamma   90.00
#
_symmetry.space_group_name_H-M   'P 1'
#
loop_
_entity.id
_entity.type
_entity.pdbx_description
1 polymer ?
#
loop_
_entity_poly.entity_id
_entity_poly.type
_entity_poly.pdbx_seq_one_letter_code
_entity_poly.pdbx_strand_id
1 'polypeptide(L)'
;MRKFSTLILGAALSFSTFSAMRAQNYCEPNKSSGGSKWAHANSQSFYSLKVSSDGNEIYTFIDDVGSKQYNWLQDTEGFSVSTGKSIVLDVRSGIWTWDIQVGFDWDGDGDFEDLQRAFSTVGKKPTDKETSWNPKYKDTYASADWRKAEQTRLGHRGVIRHQFTFAVPANAKIGKTRMRILCDGDGGTADFEMCMPVGYAGSMHDFGVTVVGENVTAKPVFSVANGTYKTDQTVTITSATPDAKIYYTLDGKEPTIASGMLYDGPVKVRVPEETTAQVMLKAIAVKDGMQNSNVATANYTIQKAWSIVTGTVHATEDRYITSATTENAKQNLNFTQTTKPSMVYINTGSAFTVTAGSSFDLHVQCSADMKWNHAIVFVDWNHNYSFDDEGEQLFKVGEESKGNDEVVDFTRSISVPASANVGATRMRVQFTDAWHKKSEPNHTHSAEDVIDKGGVYDFVVNVEKAIVNAIEGVSTDKAESVVYTLEGLKLNKKVAELPKGVYIVNGKKVVIR
;
A
#
# COMPACT_ATOMS: atom_id res chain seq x y z
N MET A 1 -60.07 -47.39 15.39
CA MET A 1 -59.50 -46.49 16.41
C MET A 1 -58.02 -46.32 16.16
N ARG A 2 -57.53 -45.07 16.24
CA ARG A 2 -56.14 -44.59 16.15
C ARG A 2 -55.47 -44.74 14.77
N LYS A 3 -54.82 -43.76 14.12
CA LYS A 3 -54.69 -42.27 14.11
C LYS A 3 -53.28 -42.03 13.55
N PHE A 4 -53.17 -41.28 12.44
CA PHE A 4 -52.03 -40.45 11.97
C PHE A 4 -50.69 -41.18 11.71
N SER A 5 -49.90 -40.90 10.66
CA SER A 5 -49.74 -39.71 9.83
C SER A 5 -48.99 -40.08 8.54
N THR A 6 -49.54 -39.71 7.38
CA THR A 6 -48.90 -39.85 6.06
C THR A 6 -48.18 -38.54 5.73
N LEU A 7 -46.85 -38.57 5.62
CA LEU A 7 -46.05 -37.43 5.15
C LEU A 7 -46.15 -37.37 3.62
N ILE A 8 -46.89 -36.39 3.11
CA ILE A 8 -46.93 -36.06 1.67
C ILE A 8 -45.73 -35.14 1.40
N LEU A 9 -44.76 -35.64 0.62
CA LEU A 9 -43.66 -34.86 0.10
C LEU A 9 -44.19 -33.99 -1.05
N GLY A 10 -44.54 -32.75 -0.75
CA GLY A 10 -44.91 -31.76 -1.74
C GLY A 10 -43.70 -31.36 -2.58
N ALA A 11 -43.73 -31.70 -3.87
CA ALA A 11 -42.82 -31.13 -4.85
C ALA A 11 -43.14 -29.64 -4.99
N ALA A 12 -42.35 -28.78 -4.36
CA ALA A 12 -42.35 -27.37 -4.64
C ALA A 12 -41.77 -27.16 -6.04
N LEU A 13 -42.64 -27.04 -7.05
CA LEU A 13 -42.31 -26.33 -8.29
C LEU A 13 -41.98 -24.89 -7.86
N SER A 14 -40.70 -24.57 -7.70
CA SER A 14 -40.27 -23.19 -7.71
C SER A 14 -40.48 -22.67 -9.13
N PHE A 15 -41.66 -22.09 -9.39
CA PHE A 15 -41.75 -21.05 -10.39
C PHE A 15 -40.77 -19.97 -9.95
N SER A 16 -39.55 -20.02 -10.48
CA SER A 16 -38.69 -18.86 -10.55
C SER A 16 -39.50 -17.86 -11.36
N THR A 17 -40.20 -16.97 -10.67
CA THR A 17 -40.64 -15.72 -11.25
C THR A 17 -39.39 -15.15 -11.89
N PHE A 18 -39.33 -15.13 -13.22
CA PHE A 18 -38.54 -14.14 -13.91
C PHE A 18 -38.99 -12.84 -13.28
N SER A 19 -38.15 -12.26 -12.41
CA SER A 19 -38.23 -10.84 -12.17
C SER A 19 -38.07 -10.25 -13.56
N ALA A 20 -39.18 -9.88 -14.19
CA ALA A 20 -39.15 -8.97 -15.30
C ALA A 20 -38.24 -7.86 -14.83
N MET A 21 -37.06 -7.79 -15.45
CA MET A 21 -36.05 -6.78 -15.20
C MET A 21 -36.83 -5.48 -15.23
N ARG A 22 -37.05 -4.88 -14.06
CA ARG A 22 -37.82 -3.64 -13.97
C ARG A 22 -37.01 -2.69 -14.82
N ALA A 23 -37.53 -2.32 -15.99
CA ALA A 23 -36.89 -1.34 -16.85
C ALA A 23 -36.46 -0.19 -15.94
N GLN A 24 -35.16 0.12 -15.90
CA GLN A 24 -34.65 1.24 -15.12
C GLN A 24 -35.54 2.45 -15.45
N ASN A 25 -35.97 3.19 -14.42
CA ASN A 25 -36.82 4.35 -14.62
C ASN A 25 -35.96 5.47 -15.21
N TYR A 26 -35.82 5.47 -16.52
CA TYR A 26 -35.06 6.47 -17.23
C TYR A 26 -35.88 7.74 -17.45
N CYS A 27 -35.21 8.89 -17.49
CA CYS A 27 -35.85 10.09 -18.00
C CYS A 27 -36.16 9.90 -19.51
N GLU A 28 -37.45 9.68 -19.80
CA GLU A 28 -38.03 9.66 -21.15
C GLU A 28 -38.39 11.09 -21.55
N PRO A 29 -37.68 11.72 -22.50
CA PRO A 29 -38.10 13.01 -22.99
C PRO A 29 -39.28 12.83 -23.94
N ASN A 30 -40.27 13.70 -23.79
CA ASN A 30 -41.42 13.77 -24.66
C ASN A 30 -41.18 14.82 -25.77
N LYS A 31 -41.87 14.66 -26.89
CA LYS A 31 -41.85 15.66 -27.98
C LYS A 31 -42.47 16.96 -27.46
N SER A 32 -41.76 18.08 -27.59
CA SER A 32 -42.45 19.36 -27.67
C SER A 32 -43.25 19.39 -28.99
N SER A 33 -44.48 19.87 -28.93
CA SER A 33 -45.51 19.74 -29.95
C SER A 33 -45.05 20.11 -31.38
N GLY A 34 -44.99 19.12 -32.29
CA GLY A 34 -44.76 19.35 -33.71
C GLY A 34 -45.49 18.31 -34.58
N GLY A 35 -46.62 18.71 -35.17
CA GLY A 35 -47.47 17.84 -35.99
C GLY A 35 -46.80 17.34 -37.27
N SER A 36 -47.44 16.36 -37.93
CA SER A 36 -46.95 15.60 -39.09
C SER A 36 -46.61 16.40 -40.37
N LYS A 37 -46.66 17.74 -40.35
CA LYS A 37 -46.48 18.61 -41.53
C LYS A 37 -45.22 19.48 -41.49
N TRP A 38 -44.37 19.39 -40.47
CA TRP A 38 -43.26 20.34 -40.27
C TRP A 38 -41.92 19.71 -40.66
N ALA A 39 -41.44 20.12 -41.83
CA ALA A 39 -40.40 19.45 -42.62
C ALA A 39 -38.94 19.83 -42.25
N HIS A 40 -38.68 20.25 -41.00
CA HIS A 40 -37.35 20.72 -40.58
C HIS A 40 -36.45 19.61 -40.00
N ALA A 41 -37.05 18.51 -39.54
CA ALA A 41 -36.36 17.66 -38.59
C ALA A 41 -35.35 16.66 -39.22
N ASN A 42 -35.45 16.29 -40.49
CA ASN A 42 -34.43 15.44 -41.15
C ASN A 42 -33.08 16.17 -41.34
N SER A 43 -33.12 17.49 -41.52
CA SER A 43 -31.92 18.30 -41.75
C SER A 43 -31.22 18.76 -40.47
N GLN A 44 -31.79 18.44 -39.30
CA GLN A 44 -31.39 18.84 -37.95
C GLN A 44 -31.13 17.65 -37.02
N SER A 45 -31.15 16.43 -37.57
CA SER A 45 -31.02 15.20 -36.79
C SER A 45 -29.60 14.66 -36.76
N PHE A 46 -29.30 13.90 -35.72
CA PHE A 46 -28.19 12.96 -35.66
C PHE A 46 -28.22 12.02 -36.88
N TYR A 47 -27.04 11.68 -37.38
CA TYR A 47 -26.87 10.93 -38.62
C TYR A 47 -26.03 9.66 -38.43
N SER A 48 -24.87 9.77 -37.78
CA SER A 48 -24.02 8.60 -37.54
C SER A 48 -23.15 8.78 -36.32
N LEU A 49 -22.80 7.65 -35.71
CA LEU A 49 -21.85 7.56 -34.61
C LEU A 49 -20.78 6.56 -34.99
N LYS A 50 -19.52 6.95 -34.84
CA LYS A 50 -18.40 6.01 -34.78
C LYS A 50 -17.72 6.14 -33.43
N VAL A 51 -17.42 5.01 -32.79
CA VAL A 51 -16.77 4.93 -31.48
C VAL A 51 -15.42 4.25 -31.64
N SER A 52 -14.41 4.84 -31.04
CA SER A 52 -13.07 4.26 -30.97
C SER A 52 -12.56 4.20 -29.53
N SER A 53 -11.82 3.15 -29.19
CA SER A 53 -11.12 2.99 -27.90
C SER A 53 -9.71 2.48 -28.17
N ASP A 54 -8.70 3.04 -27.47
CA ASP A 54 -7.27 2.71 -27.69
C ASP A 54 -6.84 2.80 -29.18
N GLY A 55 -7.41 3.74 -29.93
CA GLY A 55 -7.13 3.95 -31.35
C GLY A 55 -7.84 3.01 -32.33
N ASN A 56 -8.59 2.01 -31.85
CA ASN A 56 -9.34 1.07 -32.68
C ASN A 56 -10.82 1.45 -32.77
N GLU A 57 -11.43 1.31 -33.94
CA GLU A 57 -12.88 1.41 -34.10
C GLU A 57 -13.56 0.20 -33.44
N ILE A 58 -14.46 0.46 -32.49
CA ILE A 58 -15.17 -0.58 -31.74
C ILE A 58 -16.66 -0.64 -32.09
N TYR A 59 -17.19 0.42 -32.72
CA TYR A 59 -18.59 0.51 -33.08
C TYR A 59 -18.85 1.58 -34.13
N THR A 60 -19.79 1.32 -35.04
CA THR A 60 -20.27 2.27 -36.04
C THR A 60 -21.77 2.09 -36.23
N PHE A 61 -22.49 3.21 -36.23
CA PHE A 61 -23.92 3.31 -36.49
C PHE A 61 -24.18 4.39 -37.55
N ILE A 62 -25.09 4.11 -38.49
CA ILE A 62 -25.52 5.05 -39.53
C ILE A 62 -27.06 5.01 -39.62
N ASP A 63 -27.72 6.16 -39.55
CA ASP A 63 -29.16 6.28 -39.84
C ASP A 63 -29.37 6.40 -41.36
N ASP A 64 -29.68 5.28 -42.00
CA ASP A 64 -29.83 5.11 -43.44
C ASP A 64 -31.06 5.81 -44.04
N VAL A 65 -32.09 6.05 -43.22
CA VAL A 65 -33.36 6.70 -43.64
C VAL A 65 -33.42 8.20 -43.31
N GLY A 66 -32.47 8.74 -42.53
CA GLY A 66 -32.35 10.17 -42.22
C GLY A 66 -33.64 10.82 -41.68
N SER A 67 -34.49 10.04 -41.01
CA SER A 67 -35.83 10.45 -40.59
C SER A 67 -36.20 9.97 -39.17
N LYS A 68 -35.31 9.27 -38.48
CA LYS A 68 -35.55 8.77 -37.13
C LYS A 68 -35.14 9.83 -36.10
N GLN A 69 -35.99 10.84 -35.96
CA GLN A 69 -35.76 11.98 -35.06
C GLN A 69 -35.69 11.56 -33.58
N TYR A 70 -36.30 10.44 -33.22
CA TYR A 70 -36.33 9.92 -31.86
C TYR A 70 -36.12 8.42 -31.96
N ASN A 71 -34.98 7.97 -31.45
CA ASN A 71 -34.66 6.55 -31.52
C ASN A 71 -34.17 6.07 -30.17
N TRP A 72 -35.02 5.27 -29.54
CA TRP A 72 -34.66 4.54 -28.34
C TRP A 72 -34.02 3.22 -28.79
N LEU A 73 -32.76 3.31 -29.24
CA LEU A 73 -32.00 2.17 -29.72
C LEU A 73 -31.33 1.38 -28.59
N GLN A 74 -31.54 1.80 -27.35
CA GLN A 74 -31.13 1.10 -26.15
C GLN A 74 -31.53 -0.39 -26.25
N ASP A 75 -30.58 -1.27 -25.95
CA ASP A 75 -30.68 -2.73 -26.08
C ASP A 75 -30.78 -3.32 -27.50
N THR A 76 -30.84 -2.50 -28.54
CA THR A 76 -30.81 -2.97 -29.96
C THR A 76 -29.52 -2.61 -30.69
N GLU A 77 -28.90 -1.49 -30.33
CA GLU A 77 -27.68 -0.97 -30.92
C GLU A 77 -26.76 -0.44 -29.79
N GLY A 78 -25.48 -0.80 -29.80
CA GLY A 78 -24.60 -0.47 -28.68
C GLY A 78 -23.20 -1.06 -28.77
N PHE A 79 -22.35 -0.68 -27.82
CA PHE A 79 -20.93 -1.04 -27.79
C PHE A 79 -20.44 -1.40 -26.38
N SER A 80 -19.28 -2.04 -26.29
CA SER A 80 -18.65 -2.40 -25.02
C SER A 80 -17.40 -1.55 -24.76
N VAL A 81 -17.21 -1.14 -23.50
CA VAL A 81 -16.06 -0.34 -23.06
C VAL A 81 -15.50 -0.89 -21.76
N SER A 82 -14.21 -0.68 -21.49
CA SER A 82 -13.59 -1.07 -20.23
C SER A 82 -13.41 0.12 -19.29
N THR A 83 -13.61 -0.09 -18.00
CA THR A 83 -13.31 0.91 -16.96
C THR A 83 -11.87 1.42 -17.07
N GLY A 84 -11.65 2.72 -16.92
CA GLY A 84 -10.32 3.34 -16.97
C GLY A 84 -9.79 3.62 -18.38
N LYS A 85 -10.50 3.22 -19.44
CA LYS A 85 -10.13 3.49 -20.84
C LYS A 85 -10.66 4.84 -21.33
N SER A 86 -10.04 5.38 -22.38
CA SER A 86 -10.55 6.55 -23.08
C SER A 86 -11.26 6.14 -24.37
N ILE A 87 -12.41 6.75 -24.61
CA ILE A 87 -13.22 6.56 -25.81
C ILE A 87 -13.35 7.86 -26.59
N VAL A 88 -13.32 7.74 -27.92
CA VAL A 88 -13.47 8.83 -28.86
C VAL A 88 -14.72 8.60 -29.68
N LEU A 89 -15.64 9.56 -29.65
CA LEU A 89 -16.87 9.55 -30.44
C LEU A 89 -16.70 10.49 -31.63
N ASP A 90 -16.90 9.97 -32.83
CA ASP A 90 -17.08 10.75 -34.06
C ASP A 90 -18.58 10.79 -34.38
N VAL A 91 -19.20 11.92 -34.05
CA VAL A 91 -20.64 12.15 -34.16
C VAL A 91 -20.90 13.00 -35.40
N ARG A 92 -21.83 12.56 -36.26
CA ARG A 92 -22.32 13.32 -37.41
C ARG A 92 -23.77 13.70 -37.20
N SER A 93 -24.10 14.94 -37.49
CA SER A 93 -25.46 15.48 -37.44
C SER A 93 -25.73 16.36 -38.66
N GLY A 94 -27.00 16.64 -38.94
CA GLY A 94 -27.38 17.52 -40.06
C GLY A 94 -26.82 18.94 -39.92
N ILE A 95 -26.56 19.61 -41.05
CA ILE A 95 -26.02 20.98 -41.13
C ILE A 95 -26.77 22.06 -40.34
N TRP A 96 -28.01 21.79 -39.93
CA TRP A 96 -28.82 22.72 -39.15
C TRP A 96 -28.87 22.36 -37.66
N THR A 97 -27.97 21.48 -37.21
CA THR A 97 -27.78 21.17 -35.79
C THR A 97 -26.92 22.27 -35.17
N TRP A 98 -27.51 23.04 -34.27
CA TRP A 98 -26.87 24.16 -33.58
C TRP A 98 -26.12 23.73 -32.33
N ASP A 99 -26.60 22.66 -31.69
CA ASP A 99 -26.04 22.16 -30.45
C ASP A 99 -26.04 20.63 -30.40
N ILE A 100 -24.96 20.06 -29.87
CA ILE A 100 -24.90 18.63 -29.58
C ILE A 100 -24.40 18.44 -28.16
N GLN A 101 -25.16 17.67 -27.39
CA GLN A 101 -24.72 17.20 -26.09
C GLN A 101 -24.63 15.67 -26.13
N VAL A 102 -23.63 15.13 -25.43
CA VAL A 102 -23.48 13.70 -25.21
C VAL A 102 -23.28 13.46 -23.72
N GLY A 103 -23.89 12.40 -23.19
CA GLY A 103 -23.85 12.04 -21.78
C GLY A 103 -23.90 10.53 -21.58
N PHE A 104 -23.32 10.07 -20.47
CA PHE A 104 -23.26 8.65 -20.09
C PHE A 104 -23.84 8.45 -18.71
N ASP A 105 -24.54 7.34 -18.51
CA ASP A 105 -25.07 6.93 -17.20
C ASP A 105 -24.08 5.92 -16.59
N TRP A 106 -22.91 6.38 -16.11
CA TRP A 106 -21.82 5.45 -15.76
C TRP A 106 -22.12 4.62 -14.51
N ASP A 107 -22.92 5.13 -13.59
CA ASP A 107 -23.30 4.46 -12.36
C ASP A 107 -24.64 3.68 -12.47
N GLY A 108 -25.36 3.85 -13.58
CA GLY A 108 -26.61 3.15 -13.86
C GLY A 108 -27.72 3.56 -12.90
N ASP A 109 -27.75 4.80 -12.43
CA ASP A 109 -28.82 5.33 -11.60
C ASP A 109 -29.99 5.88 -12.42
N GLY A 110 -29.77 6.12 -13.72
CA GLY A 110 -30.76 6.60 -14.68
C GLY A 110 -30.59 8.07 -15.06
N ASP A 111 -29.70 8.81 -14.40
CA ASP A 111 -29.33 10.17 -14.78
C ASP A 111 -28.08 10.16 -15.68
N PHE A 112 -27.88 11.21 -16.46
CA PHE A 112 -26.70 11.33 -17.33
C PHE A 112 -25.61 12.13 -16.65
N GLU A 113 -24.49 11.46 -16.44
CA GLU A 113 -23.24 12.00 -15.94
C GLU A 113 -22.29 12.33 -17.10
N ASP A 114 -21.20 13.04 -16.78
CA ASP A 114 -20.09 13.32 -17.69
C ASP A 114 -20.57 13.94 -19.04
N LEU A 115 -21.23 15.09 -18.94
CA LEU A 115 -21.83 15.77 -20.07
C LEU A 115 -20.78 16.56 -20.86
N GLN A 116 -20.61 16.24 -22.14
CA GLN A 116 -19.87 17.10 -23.07
C GLN A 116 -20.80 17.72 -24.09
N ARG A 117 -20.58 19.00 -24.39
CA ARG A 117 -21.38 19.80 -25.32
C ARG A 117 -20.47 20.41 -26.38
N ALA A 118 -20.83 20.25 -27.65
CA ALA A 118 -20.14 20.87 -28.76
C ALA A 118 -21.08 21.87 -29.46
N PHE A 119 -20.71 23.14 -29.38
CA PHE A 119 -21.25 24.21 -30.22
C PHE A 119 -20.48 24.26 -31.56
N SER A 120 -20.97 25.02 -32.54
CA SER A 120 -20.15 25.40 -33.70
C SER A 120 -18.85 26.13 -33.32
N THR A 121 -18.70 26.60 -32.08
CA THR A 121 -17.43 26.78 -31.35
C THR A 121 -17.68 26.98 -29.85
N VAL A 122 -16.86 26.37 -28.97
CA VAL A 122 -17.00 26.50 -27.51
C VAL A 122 -16.96 27.98 -27.08
N GLY A 123 -18.04 28.46 -26.45
CA GLY A 123 -18.10 29.79 -25.82
C GLY A 123 -18.51 30.96 -26.74
N LYS A 124 -18.98 30.74 -27.97
CA LYS A 124 -19.56 31.81 -28.81
C LYS A 124 -20.99 31.49 -29.26
N LYS A 125 -21.84 32.52 -29.26
CA LYS A 125 -23.14 32.50 -29.93
C LYS A 125 -22.90 32.43 -31.44
N PRO A 126 -23.41 31.43 -32.18
CA PRO A 126 -23.19 31.31 -33.62
C PRO A 126 -23.71 32.56 -34.34
N THR A 127 -22.94 33.12 -35.28
CA THR A 127 -23.40 34.26 -36.08
C THR A 127 -24.21 33.82 -37.30
N ASP A 128 -25.06 34.70 -37.86
CA ASP A 128 -25.83 34.46 -39.10
C ASP A 128 -24.98 34.07 -40.32
N LYS A 129 -23.64 34.21 -40.23
CA LYS A 129 -22.67 33.80 -41.26
C LYS A 129 -22.10 32.41 -41.05
N GLU A 130 -22.11 31.92 -39.81
CA GLU A 130 -21.58 30.62 -39.38
C GLU A 130 -22.67 29.57 -39.24
N THR A 131 -23.91 29.99 -39.47
CA THR A 131 -25.11 29.18 -39.42
C THR A 131 -25.72 29.22 -40.80
N SER A 132 -26.37 28.15 -41.22
CA SER A 132 -26.95 28.09 -42.56
C SER A 132 -28.16 29.05 -42.72
N TRP A 133 -28.56 29.78 -41.67
CA TRP A 133 -29.61 30.80 -41.70
C TRP A 133 -29.11 32.12 -42.29
N ASN A 134 -28.78 32.10 -43.58
CA ASN A 134 -28.58 33.30 -44.36
C ASN A 134 -29.94 33.91 -44.74
N PRO A 135 -30.26 35.15 -44.33
CA PRO A 135 -31.55 35.81 -44.61
C PRO A 135 -31.89 35.93 -46.09
N LYS A 136 -30.89 35.83 -46.98
CA LYS A 136 -31.03 35.82 -48.44
C LYS A 136 -31.85 34.64 -48.97
N TYR A 137 -31.97 33.56 -48.21
CA TYR A 137 -32.59 32.30 -48.66
C TYR A 137 -33.77 31.87 -47.77
N LYS A 138 -34.31 32.79 -46.95
CA LYS A 138 -35.47 32.61 -46.06
C LYS A 138 -36.63 31.83 -46.70
N ASP A 139 -36.92 32.11 -47.96
CA ASP A 139 -38.03 31.47 -48.69
C ASP A 139 -37.61 30.19 -49.44
N THR A 140 -36.30 29.99 -49.64
CA THR A 140 -35.71 28.85 -50.35
C THR A 140 -35.65 27.61 -49.45
N TYR A 141 -35.42 27.80 -48.15
CA TYR A 141 -35.28 26.70 -47.17
C TYR A 141 -36.58 26.03 -46.76
N ALA A 142 -37.74 26.68 -46.97
CA ALA A 142 -39.06 26.14 -46.66
C ALA A 142 -39.57 25.11 -47.71
N SER A 143 -38.97 25.07 -48.90
CA SER A 143 -39.36 24.16 -49.99
C SER A 143 -38.92 22.72 -49.74
N ALA A 144 -39.89 21.79 -49.79
CA ALA A 144 -39.63 20.34 -49.67
C ALA A 144 -38.80 19.79 -50.85
N ASP A 145 -39.03 20.33 -52.05
CA ASP A 145 -38.29 19.93 -53.25
C ASP A 145 -36.85 20.42 -53.20
N TRP A 146 -36.61 21.61 -52.65
CA TRP A 146 -35.26 22.14 -52.46
C TRP A 146 -34.47 21.31 -51.45
N ARG A 147 -35.09 20.93 -50.31
CA ARG A 147 -34.45 20.04 -49.33
C ARG A 147 -34.08 18.68 -49.92
N LYS A 148 -34.97 18.09 -50.73
CA LYS A 148 -34.72 16.81 -51.42
C LYS A 148 -33.64 16.93 -52.49
N ALA A 149 -33.61 18.05 -53.21
CA ALA A 149 -32.56 18.37 -54.17
C ALA A 149 -31.20 18.56 -53.49
N GLU A 150 -31.16 19.21 -52.33
CA GLU A 150 -29.91 19.45 -51.58
C GLU A 150 -29.36 18.17 -50.95
N GLN A 151 -30.23 17.31 -50.43
CA GLN A 151 -29.89 15.96 -49.97
C GLN A 151 -29.32 15.08 -51.09
N THR A 152 -29.86 15.23 -52.31
CA THR A 152 -29.37 14.55 -53.52
C THR A 152 -28.06 15.16 -54.04
N ARG A 153 -27.91 16.49 -53.97
CA ARG A 153 -26.79 17.26 -54.53
C ARG A 153 -25.52 17.18 -53.67
N LEU A 154 -25.67 17.31 -52.35
CA LEU A 154 -24.53 17.25 -51.44
C LEU A 154 -24.14 15.80 -51.11
N GLY A 155 -25.03 14.84 -51.34
CA GLY A 155 -24.92 13.53 -50.70
C GLY A 155 -24.75 13.69 -49.18
N HIS A 156 -24.12 12.74 -48.51
CA HIS A 156 -23.83 12.78 -47.07
C HIS A 156 -22.87 13.90 -46.62
N ARG A 157 -22.66 14.97 -47.41
CA ARG A 157 -21.78 16.11 -47.10
C ARG A 157 -22.53 17.30 -46.48
N GLY A 158 -23.84 17.21 -46.32
CA GLY A 158 -24.66 18.14 -45.53
C GLY A 158 -24.67 17.82 -44.03
N VAL A 159 -23.57 17.32 -43.45
CA VAL A 159 -23.45 16.95 -42.03
C VAL A 159 -22.23 17.59 -41.38
N ILE A 160 -22.36 17.99 -40.12
CA ILE A 160 -21.26 18.54 -39.30
C ILE A 160 -20.59 17.39 -38.55
N ARG A 161 -19.25 17.42 -38.46
CA ARG A 161 -18.45 16.47 -37.67
C ARG A 161 -18.19 17.05 -36.29
N HIS A 162 -18.51 16.27 -35.26
CA HIS A 162 -18.14 16.55 -33.89
C HIS A 162 -17.30 15.39 -33.35
N GLN A 163 -16.25 15.73 -32.61
CA GLN A 163 -15.43 14.72 -31.94
C GLN A 163 -15.46 14.98 -30.44
N PHE A 164 -15.82 13.95 -29.68
CA PHE A 164 -15.84 13.98 -28.22
C PHE A 164 -14.87 12.93 -27.69
N THR A 165 -14.25 13.20 -26.54
CA THR A 165 -13.34 12.25 -25.89
C THR A 165 -13.74 12.11 -24.45
N PHE A 166 -14.11 10.90 -24.03
CA PHE A 166 -14.51 10.58 -22.67
C PHE A 166 -13.49 9.64 -22.02
N ALA A 167 -13.41 9.69 -20.70
CA ALA A 167 -12.73 8.69 -19.88
C ALA A 167 -13.80 7.84 -19.20
N VAL A 168 -13.78 6.53 -19.40
CA VAL A 168 -14.67 5.61 -18.69
C VAL A 168 -14.21 5.58 -17.22
N PRO A 169 -15.02 6.01 -16.25
CA PRO A 169 -14.59 6.06 -14.86
C PRO A 169 -14.14 4.69 -14.33
N ALA A 170 -13.10 4.66 -13.50
CA ALA A 170 -12.61 3.41 -12.89
C ALA A 170 -13.66 2.75 -11.98
N ASN A 171 -14.59 3.54 -11.46
CA ASN A 171 -15.71 3.14 -10.62
C ASN A 171 -17.03 2.98 -11.40
N ALA A 172 -17.02 3.07 -12.73
CA ALA A 172 -18.24 2.86 -13.52
C ALA A 172 -18.82 1.47 -13.23
N LYS A 173 -20.14 1.39 -13.11
CA LYS A 173 -20.84 0.17 -12.74
C LYS A 173 -20.72 -0.86 -13.87
N ILE A 174 -20.16 -2.02 -13.54
CA ILE A 174 -20.02 -3.12 -14.49
C ILE A 174 -21.40 -3.64 -14.90
N GLY A 175 -21.60 -3.85 -16.20
CA GLY A 175 -22.85 -4.32 -16.78
C GLY A 175 -23.38 -3.39 -17.87
N LYS A 176 -24.66 -3.54 -18.20
CA LYS A 176 -25.33 -2.68 -19.18
C LYS A 176 -25.70 -1.33 -18.56
N THR A 177 -25.47 -0.29 -19.34
CA THR A 177 -25.94 1.08 -19.12
C THR A 177 -26.20 1.77 -20.47
N ARG A 178 -26.29 3.10 -20.51
CA ARG A 178 -26.66 3.88 -21.69
C ARG A 178 -25.78 5.12 -21.93
N MET A 179 -25.77 5.52 -23.18
CA MET A 179 -25.26 6.81 -23.66
C MET A 179 -26.37 7.51 -24.42
N ARG A 180 -26.50 8.83 -24.25
CA ARG A 180 -27.44 9.67 -25.01
C ARG A 180 -26.70 10.68 -25.86
N ILE A 181 -27.15 10.84 -27.10
CA ILE A 181 -26.78 11.94 -27.98
C ILE A 181 -28.03 12.78 -28.22
N LEU A 182 -27.94 14.06 -27.87
CA LEU A 182 -28.98 15.05 -28.07
C LEU A 182 -28.52 16.10 -29.07
N CYS A 183 -29.32 16.35 -30.11
CA CYS A 183 -29.07 17.36 -31.14
C CYS A 183 -30.20 18.40 -31.14
N ASP A 184 -29.85 19.68 -31.00
CA ASP A 184 -30.78 20.82 -31.10
C ASP A 184 -30.66 21.55 -32.45
N GLY A 185 -31.80 21.98 -32.98
CA GLY A 185 -31.96 22.64 -34.26
C GLY A 185 -32.47 24.09 -34.17
N ASP A 186 -32.80 24.63 -32.98
CA ASP A 186 -33.34 25.98 -32.82
C ASP A 186 -32.48 26.97 -32.02
N GLY A 187 -31.42 26.51 -31.35
CA GLY A 187 -30.42 27.37 -30.69
C GLY A 187 -31.00 28.29 -29.61
N GLY A 188 -32.19 27.95 -29.09
CA GLY A 188 -33.16 28.95 -28.66
C GLY A 188 -33.51 29.07 -27.18
N THR A 189 -33.05 28.19 -26.28
CA THR A 189 -33.24 28.39 -24.81
C THR A 189 -32.10 27.82 -23.98
N ALA A 190 -31.89 28.37 -22.78
CA ALA A 190 -30.77 28.06 -21.89
C ALA A 190 -30.86 26.67 -21.23
N ASP A 191 -31.98 25.97 -21.38
CA ASP A 191 -32.27 24.72 -20.68
C ASP A 191 -32.14 23.53 -21.66
N PHE A 192 -30.89 23.24 -22.03
CA PHE A 192 -30.50 22.11 -22.88
C PHE A 192 -29.94 20.99 -21.99
N GLU A 193 -30.82 20.35 -21.23
CA GLU A 193 -30.48 19.23 -20.33
C GLU A 193 -30.94 17.89 -20.90
N MET A 194 -30.16 16.83 -20.63
CA MET A 194 -30.36 15.48 -21.21
C MET A 194 -31.74 14.86 -20.97
N CYS A 195 -32.42 15.29 -19.92
CA CYS A 195 -33.72 14.77 -19.51
C CYS A 195 -34.90 15.69 -19.87
N MET A 196 -34.65 16.82 -20.52
CA MET A 196 -35.69 17.77 -20.92
C MET A 196 -36.32 17.41 -22.28
N PRO A 197 -37.55 17.87 -22.55
CA PRO A 197 -38.17 17.73 -23.86
C PRO A 197 -37.29 18.32 -24.96
N VAL A 198 -37.10 17.59 -26.05
CA VAL A 198 -36.40 18.13 -27.21
C VAL A 198 -37.29 19.21 -27.86
N GLY A 199 -36.70 20.37 -28.15
CA GLY A 199 -37.38 21.55 -28.70
C GLY A 199 -38.03 21.31 -30.08
N TYR A 200 -38.50 22.40 -30.68
CA TYR A 200 -39.29 22.43 -31.92
C TYR A 200 -38.60 21.75 -33.12
N ALA A 201 -37.27 21.61 -33.06
CA ALA A 201 -36.40 21.10 -34.10
C ALA A 201 -35.19 20.39 -33.46
N GLY A 202 -35.08 19.06 -33.54
CA GLY A 202 -33.95 18.32 -32.95
C GLY A 202 -34.13 16.81 -33.00
N SER A 203 -33.13 16.08 -32.49
CA SER A 203 -33.19 14.62 -32.39
C SER A 203 -32.51 14.08 -31.13
N MET A 204 -32.97 12.92 -30.67
CA MET A 204 -32.35 12.21 -29.55
C MET A 204 -32.16 10.73 -29.87
N HIS A 205 -30.97 10.23 -29.54
CA HIS A 205 -30.59 8.83 -29.74
C HIS A 205 -29.93 8.26 -28.48
N ASP A 206 -30.52 7.18 -27.97
CA ASP A 206 -29.95 6.40 -26.87
C ASP A 206 -29.26 5.14 -27.42
N PHE A 207 -28.02 4.88 -26.99
CA PHE A 207 -27.24 3.70 -27.34
C PHE A 207 -26.98 2.85 -26.10
N GLY A 208 -26.99 1.52 -26.25
CA GLY A 208 -26.54 0.62 -25.19
C GLY A 208 -25.02 0.70 -24.99
N VAL A 209 -24.58 0.76 -23.74
CA VAL A 209 -23.17 0.68 -23.37
C VAL A 209 -22.99 -0.49 -22.40
N THR A 210 -22.09 -1.42 -22.71
CA THR A 210 -21.71 -2.48 -21.76
C THR A 210 -20.36 -2.16 -21.16
N VAL A 211 -20.33 -1.81 -19.88
CA VAL A 211 -19.10 -1.59 -19.13
C VAL A 211 -18.58 -2.94 -18.66
N VAL A 212 -17.39 -3.30 -19.13
CA VAL A 212 -16.65 -4.46 -18.63
C VAL A 212 -15.53 -3.99 -17.70
N GLY A 213 -15.26 -4.77 -16.65
CA GLY A 213 -14.09 -4.51 -15.82
C GLY A 213 -12.83 -4.69 -16.66
N GLU A 214 -11.78 -3.91 -16.38
CA GLU A 214 -10.47 -4.22 -16.90
C GLU A 214 -10.11 -5.66 -16.51
N ASN A 215 -9.86 -6.52 -17.49
CA ASN A 215 -9.49 -7.92 -17.26
C ASN A 215 -8.02 -8.01 -16.84
N VAL A 216 -7.69 -7.35 -15.73
CA VAL A 216 -6.35 -7.19 -15.15
C VAL A 216 -6.31 -7.96 -13.84
N THR A 217 -5.20 -8.64 -13.58
CA THR A 217 -5.01 -9.32 -12.28
C THR A 217 -4.84 -8.32 -11.14
N ALA A 218 -5.32 -8.66 -9.95
CA ALA A 218 -5.25 -7.81 -8.78
C ALA A 218 -3.81 -7.65 -8.32
N LYS A 219 -3.44 -6.39 -8.00
CA LYS A 219 -2.14 -6.03 -7.45
C LYS A 219 -1.81 -6.90 -6.22
N PRO A 220 -0.61 -7.51 -6.14
CA PRO A 220 -0.22 -8.28 -4.97
C PRO A 220 -0.23 -7.45 -3.68
N VAL A 221 -0.49 -8.11 -2.56
CA VAL A 221 -0.47 -7.53 -1.22
C VAL A 221 0.57 -8.27 -0.38
N PHE A 222 1.36 -7.51 0.38
CA PHE A 222 2.36 -8.04 1.30
C PHE A 222 1.80 -8.08 2.73
N SER A 223 2.04 -9.17 3.47
CA SER A 223 1.58 -9.28 4.85
C SER A 223 2.36 -8.42 5.85
N VAL A 224 3.58 -8.00 5.49
CA VAL A 224 4.40 -7.11 6.30
C VAL A 224 4.41 -5.75 5.61
N ALA A 225 4.14 -4.69 6.37
CA ALA A 225 4.21 -3.33 5.86
C ALA A 225 5.65 -2.98 5.47
N ASN A 226 5.85 -2.02 4.57
CA ASN A 226 7.18 -1.47 4.39
C ASN A 226 7.65 -0.77 5.69
N GLY A 227 8.96 -0.71 5.91
CA GLY A 227 9.49 -0.10 7.13
C GLY A 227 10.88 -0.55 7.51
N THR A 228 11.31 -0.09 8.70
CA THR A 228 12.57 -0.48 9.32
C THR A 228 12.29 -1.54 10.39
N TYR A 229 13.08 -2.61 10.38
CA TYR A 229 12.96 -3.74 11.28
C TYR A 229 14.33 -4.09 11.86
N LYS A 230 14.39 -4.48 13.13
CA LYS A 230 15.64 -4.97 13.75
C LYS A 230 15.84 -6.48 13.64
N THR A 231 14.83 -7.20 13.11
CA THR A 231 14.87 -8.65 12.87
C THR A 231 14.47 -8.98 11.44
N ASP A 232 14.90 -10.15 10.96
CA ASP A 232 14.52 -10.65 9.65
C ASP A 232 13.00 -10.80 9.53
N GLN A 233 12.45 -10.47 8.36
CA GLN A 233 11.01 -10.52 8.10
C GLN A 233 10.65 -11.72 7.22
N THR A 234 9.48 -12.30 7.50
CA THR A 234 8.88 -13.36 6.67
C THR A 234 7.60 -12.83 6.05
N VAL A 235 7.64 -12.56 4.75
CA VAL A 235 6.58 -11.86 4.01
C VAL A 235 5.78 -12.84 3.17
N THR A 236 4.48 -12.95 3.44
CA THR A 236 3.54 -13.63 2.54
C THR A 236 3.03 -12.67 1.49
N ILE A 237 2.84 -13.17 0.27
CA ILE A 237 2.33 -12.41 -0.87
C ILE A 237 1.01 -13.03 -1.32
N THR A 238 -0.02 -12.22 -1.46
CA THR A 238 -1.35 -12.67 -1.91
C THR A 238 -1.86 -11.82 -3.07
N SER A 239 -2.78 -12.36 -3.86
CA SER A 239 -3.53 -11.61 -4.88
C SER A 239 -5.01 -11.96 -4.76
N ALA A 240 -5.88 -10.98 -4.96
CA ALA A 240 -7.32 -11.20 -4.97
C ALA A 240 -7.80 -11.91 -6.25
N THR A 241 -6.94 -12.05 -7.28
CA THR A 241 -7.25 -12.83 -8.48
C THR A 241 -7.00 -14.32 -8.22
N PRO A 242 -8.04 -15.17 -8.20
CA PRO A 242 -7.87 -16.61 -7.98
C PRO A 242 -6.96 -17.22 -9.06
N ASP A 243 -6.12 -18.16 -8.67
CA ASP A 243 -5.20 -18.91 -9.53
C ASP A 243 -4.15 -18.08 -10.29
N ALA A 244 -4.01 -16.78 -9.98
CA ALA A 244 -2.92 -15.99 -10.53
C ALA A 244 -1.58 -16.45 -9.96
N LYS A 245 -0.57 -16.56 -10.83
CA LYS A 245 0.82 -16.79 -10.44
C LYS A 245 1.45 -15.46 -10.05
N ILE A 246 2.13 -15.43 -8.91
CA ILE A 246 2.82 -14.23 -8.44
C ILE A 246 4.32 -14.38 -8.72
N TYR A 247 4.93 -13.37 -9.32
CA TYR A 247 6.38 -13.32 -9.54
C TYR A 247 6.96 -12.14 -8.76
N TYR A 248 8.12 -12.34 -8.13
CA TYR A 248 8.72 -11.31 -7.28
C TYR A 248 10.24 -11.19 -7.44
N THR A 249 10.80 -10.09 -6.96
CA THR A 249 12.23 -9.80 -6.90
C THR A 249 12.55 -9.16 -5.54
N LEU A 250 13.80 -9.30 -5.07
CA LEU A 250 14.28 -8.73 -3.81
C LEU A 250 15.37 -7.66 -4.00
N ASP A 251 15.82 -7.47 -5.24
CA ASP A 251 16.87 -6.53 -5.63
C ASP A 251 16.33 -5.21 -6.20
N GLY A 252 15.00 -5.01 -6.14
CA GLY A 252 14.32 -3.82 -6.66
C GLY A 252 14.11 -3.78 -8.17
N LYS A 253 14.53 -4.80 -8.94
CA LYS A 253 14.21 -4.90 -10.37
C LYS A 253 12.74 -5.20 -10.58
N GLU A 254 12.18 -4.76 -11.71
CA GLU A 254 10.80 -5.10 -12.07
C GLU A 254 10.66 -6.63 -12.30
N PRO A 255 9.77 -7.30 -11.57
CA PRO A 255 9.52 -8.72 -11.77
C PRO A 255 8.76 -8.92 -13.08
N THR A 256 9.17 -9.92 -13.85
CA THR A 256 8.42 -10.46 -15.00
C THR A 256 8.40 -11.98 -14.87
N ILE A 257 7.68 -12.67 -15.76
CA ILE A 257 7.73 -14.14 -15.83
C ILE A 257 9.17 -14.64 -16.05
N ALA A 258 10.01 -13.88 -16.76
CA ALA A 258 11.38 -14.25 -17.10
C ALA A 258 12.42 -13.79 -16.05
N SER A 259 12.20 -12.64 -15.40
CA SER A 259 13.15 -12.02 -14.46
C SER A 259 12.80 -12.20 -12.99
N GLY A 260 11.56 -12.56 -12.67
CA GLY A 260 11.07 -12.74 -11.31
C GLY A 260 11.13 -14.21 -10.86
N MET A 261 11.19 -14.39 -9.54
CA MET A 261 11.03 -15.68 -8.89
C MET A 261 9.54 -16.00 -8.73
N LEU A 262 9.12 -17.22 -9.07
CA LEU A 262 7.75 -17.66 -8.81
C LEU A 262 7.53 -17.78 -7.30
N TYR A 263 6.48 -17.17 -6.79
CA TYR A 263 6.09 -17.27 -5.39
C TYR A 263 5.51 -18.67 -5.08
N ASP A 264 6.19 -19.41 -4.23
CA ASP A 264 5.84 -20.78 -3.80
C ASP A 264 5.73 -20.92 -2.27
N GLY A 265 6.02 -19.86 -1.52
CA GLY A 265 5.95 -19.80 -0.06
C GLY A 265 6.42 -18.45 0.48
N PRO A 266 6.32 -18.23 1.81
CA PRO A 266 6.70 -16.97 2.43
C PRO A 266 8.14 -16.55 2.09
N VAL A 267 8.31 -15.31 1.66
CA VAL A 267 9.59 -14.73 1.25
C VAL A 267 10.37 -14.26 2.46
N LYS A 268 11.61 -14.72 2.61
CA LYS A 268 12.51 -14.26 3.67
C LYS A 268 13.24 -13.00 3.25
N VAL A 269 12.97 -11.91 3.94
CA VAL A 269 13.69 -10.64 3.83
C VAL A 269 14.70 -10.57 4.97
N ARG A 270 15.98 -10.68 4.64
CA ARG A 270 17.07 -10.80 5.63
C ARG A 270 18.32 -10.08 5.18
N VAL A 271 19.13 -9.67 6.16
CA VAL A 271 20.47 -9.10 5.95
C VAL A 271 21.47 -9.79 6.89
N PRO A 272 22.78 -9.76 6.59
CA PRO A 272 23.81 -10.26 7.50
C PRO A 272 23.72 -9.62 8.89
N GLU A 273 24.11 -10.36 9.93
CA GLU A 273 24.29 -9.79 11.26
C GLU A 273 25.31 -8.64 11.23
N GLU A 274 25.18 -7.69 12.16
CA GLU A 274 26.04 -6.50 12.27
C GLU A 274 25.98 -5.58 11.03
N THR A 275 24.90 -5.64 10.25
CA THR A 275 24.72 -4.77 9.07
C THR A 275 23.35 -4.09 9.05
N THR A 276 23.30 -2.93 8.40
CA THR A 276 22.06 -2.27 8.02
C THR A 276 21.97 -2.27 6.50
N ALA A 277 20.94 -2.92 5.95
CA ALA A 277 20.75 -2.94 4.50
C ALA A 277 19.27 -2.90 4.13
N GLN A 278 19.00 -2.40 2.92
CA GLN A 278 17.67 -2.35 2.34
C GLN A 278 17.44 -3.52 1.39
N VAL A 279 16.27 -4.12 1.49
CA VAL A 279 15.77 -5.15 0.58
C VAL A 279 14.48 -4.62 -0.05
N MET A 280 14.47 -4.51 -1.38
CA MET A 280 13.31 -4.03 -2.13
C MET A 280 12.54 -5.21 -2.70
N LEU A 281 11.43 -5.55 -2.05
CA LEU A 281 10.50 -6.57 -2.54
C LEU A 281 9.56 -5.95 -3.55
N LYS A 282 9.62 -6.42 -4.79
CA LYS A 282 8.62 -6.11 -5.82
C LYS A 282 7.88 -7.37 -6.24
N ALA A 283 6.59 -7.27 -6.53
CA ALA A 283 5.79 -8.40 -6.98
C ALA A 283 4.73 -8.01 -8.02
N ILE A 284 4.47 -8.92 -8.97
CA ILE A 284 3.36 -8.84 -9.94
C ILE A 284 2.52 -10.12 -9.90
N ALA A 285 1.23 -10.00 -10.19
CA ALA A 285 0.36 -11.13 -10.46
C ALA A 285 0.18 -11.30 -11.98
N VAL A 286 0.13 -12.56 -12.42
CA VAL A 286 0.03 -12.96 -13.83
C VAL A 286 -0.95 -14.11 -13.92
N LYS A 287 -1.93 -13.99 -14.81
CA LYS A 287 -2.89 -15.06 -15.13
C LYS A 287 -3.15 -15.08 -16.63
N ASP A 288 -3.17 -16.28 -17.20
CA ASP A 288 -3.43 -16.44 -18.64
C ASP A 288 -4.80 -15.87 -19.02
N GLY A 289 -4.87 -15.21 -20.17
CA GLY A 289 -6.06 -14.49 -20.62
C GLY A 289 -6.38 -13.19 -19.86
N MET A 290 -5.55 -12.76 -18.90
CA MET A 290 -5.68 -11.48 -18.20
C MET A 290 -4.44 -10.61 -18.43
N GLN A 291 -4.60 -9.29 -18.32
CA GLN A 291 -3.48 -8.36 -18.22
C GLN A 291 -2.77 -8.50 -16.86
N ASN A 292 -1.45 -8.29 -16.85
CA ASN A 292 -0.65 -8.35 -15.63
C ASN A 292 -1.04 -7.22 -14.67
N SER A 293 -0.93 -7.48 -13.37
CA SER A 293 -1.21 -6.47 -12.36
C SER A 293 -0.21 -5.32 -12.42
N ASN A 294 -0.57 -4.20 -11.81
CA ASN A 294 0.43 -3.22 -11.36
C ASN A 294 1.43 -3.88 -10.39
N VAL A 295 2.65 -3.35 -10.36
CA VAL A 295 3.71 -3.84 -9.47
C VAL A 295 3.44 -3.39 -8.03
N ALA A 296 3.46 -4.34 -7.10
CA ALA A 296 3.52 -4.07 -5.67
C ALA A 296 4.97 -3.87 -5.26
N THR A 297 5.25 -2.85 -4.44
CA THR A 297 6.61 -2.49 -4.01
C THR A 297 6.63 -2.26 -2.51
N ALA A 298 7.57 -2.88 -1.81
CA ALA A 298 7.87 -2.63 -0.41
C ALA A 298 9.37 -2.55 -0.19
N ASN A 299 9.79 -1.52 0.56
CA ASN A 299 11.17 -1.32 0.96
C ASN A 299 11.29 -1.73 2.43
N TYR A 300 12.12 -2.73 2.69
CA TYR A 300 12.42 -3.19 4.04
C TYR A 300 13.85 -2.79 4.38
N THR A 301 14.02 -1.95 5.39
CA THR A 301 15.34 -1.69 5.98
C THR A 301 15.51 -2.66 7.14
N ILE A 302 16.42 -3.61 7.03
CA ILE A 302 16.77 -4.47 8.17
C ILE A 302 18.02 -3.89 8.82
N GLN A 303 17.89 -3.50 10.09
CA GLN A 303 18.93 -2.89 10.90
C GLN A 303 19.37 -3.87 11.99
N LYS A 304 20.39 -4.68 11.68
CA LYS A 304 21.03 -5.59 12.62
C LYS A 304 22.34 -5.01 13.13
N ALA A 305 22.35 -3.70 13.40
CA ALA A 305 23.51 -2.98 13.88
C ALA A 305 23.05 -1.86 14.82
N TRP A 306 23.82 -1.64 15.90
CA TRP A 306 23.57 -0.52 16.81
C TRP A 306 23.75 0.81 16.08
N SER A 307 22.83 1.74 16.30
CA SER A 307 22.89 3.07 15.69
C SER A 307 24.16 3.82 16.10
N ILE A 308 24.80 4.46 15.12
CA ILE A 308 25.91 5.39 15.35
C ILE A 308 25.29 6.73 15.75
N VAL A 309 25.53 7.13 16.99
CA VAL A 309 24.97 8.37 17.53
C VAL A 309 25.68 9.58 16.94
N THR A 310 24.92 10.63 16.62
CA THR A 310 25.44 11.89 16.09
C THR A 310 25.36 13.00 17.14
N GLY A 311 26.06 14.11 16.91
CA GLY A 311 26.00 15.25 17.82
C GLY A 311 27.18 16.20 17.72
N THR A 312 27.36 16.99 18.78
CA THR A 312 28.46 17.95 18.92
C THR A 312 29.39 17.55 20.06
N VAL A 313 30.69 17.55 19.79
CA VAL A 313 31.70 17.60 20.85
C VAL A 313 31.83 19.06 21.28
N HIS A 314 31.96 19.32 22.59
CA HIS A 314 32.15 20.69 23.06
C HIS A 314 33.44 21.27 22.51
N ALA A 315 33.43 22.50 21.98
CA ALA A 315 34.58 23.03 21.26
C ALA A 315 35.79 23.33 22.17
N THR A 316 35.57 23.92 23.34
CA THR A 316 36.64 24.48 24.19
C THR A 316 36.91 23.68 25.46
N GLU A 317 35.87 23.26 26.17
CA GLU A 317 35.97 22.46 27.40
C GLU A 317 36.34 21.00 27.14
N ASP A 318 37.05 20.40 28.10
CA ASP A 318 37.44 19.00 28.05
C ASP A 318 36.30 18.18 28.61
N ARG A 319 35.50 17.61 27.70
CA ARG A 319 34.29 16.88 28.01
C ARG A 319 34.37 15.41 27.52
N TYR A 320 34.97 14.51 28.30
CA TYR A 320 35.11 13.08 27.95
C TYR A 320 35.31 12.13 29.15
N ILE A 321 35.12 10.82 28.94
CA ILE A 321 35.48 9.77 29.92
C ILE A 321 37.01 9.63 29.97
N THR A 322 37.61 9.70 31.16
CA THR A 322 39.05 9.44 31.36
C THR A 322 39.34 7.99 31.73
N SER A 323 38.42 7.31 32.42
CA SER A 323 38.49 5.87 32.67
C SER A 323 37.11 5.23 32.82
N ALA A 324 37.00 3.96 32.44
CA ALA A 324 35.86 3.12 32.77
C ALA A 324 36.37 1.74 33.18
N THR A 325 36.00 1.29 34.38
CA THR A 325 36.42 0.01 34.92
C THR A 325 35.22 -0.74 35.47
N THR A 326 35.35 -2.06 35.62
CA THR A 326 34.36 -2.83 36.37
C THR A 326 35.01 -3.57 37.52
N GLU A 327 34.20 -3.87 38.53
CA GLU A 327 34.52 -4.81 39.60
C GLU A 327 33.46 -5.91 39.65
N ASN A 328 33.82 -7.07 40.22
CA ASN A 328 32.92 -8.22 40.37
C ASN A 328 32.40 -8.84 39.05
N ALA A 329 32.81 -8.34 37.88
CA ALA A 329 32.64 -9.04 36.62
C ALA A 329 33.57 -10.26 36.57
N LYS A 330 33.23 -11.27 35.75
CA LYS A 330 34.07 -12.46 35.58
C LYS A 330 35.44 -12.10 34.99
N GLN A 331 35.45 -11.16 34.06
CA GLN A 331 36.65 -10.48 33.58
C GLN A 331 36.32 -8.99 33.59
N ASN A 332 37.12 -8.20 34.30
CA ASN A 332 36.84 -6.78 34.46
C ASN A 332 37.24 -5.93 33.24
N LEU A 333 36.46 -4.88 33.00
CA LEU A 333 36.81 -3.79 32.09
C LEU A 333 37.95 -2.98 32.70
N ASN A 334 38.90 -2.57 31.85
CA ASN A 334 39.92 -1.59 32.22
C ASN A 334 40.21 -0.68 31.01
N PHE A 335 39.39 0.36 30.85
CA PHE A 335 39.52 1.36 29.79
C PHE A 335 40.09 2.66 30.37
N THR A 336 41.03 3.27 29.64
CA THR A 336 41.57 4.60 29.96
C THR A 336 41.72 5.44 28.70
N GLN A 337 41.53 6.75 28.84
CA GLN A 337 41.66 7.72 27.77
C GLN A 337 42.25 9.02 28.32
N THR A 338 43.29 9.52 27.68
CA THR A 338 44.04 10.70 28.14
C THR A 338 43.86 11.93 27.25
N THR A 339 43.16 11.78 26.12
CA THR A 339 42.94 12.83 25.14
C THR A 339 41.46 13.01 24.87
N LYS A 340 41.04 14.26 24.65
CA LYS A 340 39.69 14.61 24.25
C LYS A 340 39.38 14.04 22.85
N PRO A 341 38.26 13.32 22.66
CA PRO A 341 37.83 12.84 21.35
C PRO A 341 37.50 13.99 20.39
N SER A 342 37.73 13.76 19.10
CA SER A 342 37.29 14.68 18.03
C SER A 342 35.90 14.36 17.49
N MET A 343 35.28 13.26 17.95
CA MET A 343 33.97 12.80 17.52
C MET A 343 33.10 12.42 18.73
N VAL A 344 31.78 12.47 18.54
CA VAL A 344 30.80 12.17 19.60
C VAL A 344 30.74 10.69 19.91
N TYR A 345 30.73 9.84 18.89
CA TYR A 345 30.60 8.39 19.05
C TYR A 345 31.97 7.72 19.10
N ILE A 346 32.25 7.02 20.19
CA ILE A 346 33.49 6.26 20.41
C ILE A 346 33.14 4.80 20.62
N ASN A 347 33.44 3.96 19.62
CA ASN A 347 33.51 2.51 19.82
C ASN A 347 34.88 2.18 20.45
N THR A 348 34.90 1.91 21.75
CA THR A 348 36.15 1.76 22.50
C THR A 348 36.91 0.47 22.15
N GLY A 349 36.21 -0.53 21.61
CA GLY A 349 36.72 -1.89 21.42
C GLY A 349 37.09 -2.62 22.72
N SER A 350 36.93 -1.96 23.88
CA SER A 350 37.26 -2.54 25.18
C SER A 350 36.14 -3.46 25.63
N ALA A 351 36.52 -4.62 26.19
CA ALA A 351 35.61 -5.69 26.49
C ALA A 351 35.74 -6.15 27.95
N PHE A 352 34.64 -6.66 28.48
CA PHE A 352 34.59 -7.33 29.77
C PHE A 352 33.61 -8.52 29.71
N THR A 353 33.68 -9.42 30.69
CA THR A 353 32.90 -10.66 30.68
C THR A 353 32.07 -10.77 31.94
N VAL A 354 30.79 -11.08 31.79
CA VAL A 354 29.83 -11.24 32.88
C VAL A 354 29.11 -12.59 32.79
N THR A 355 28.47 -12.99 33.87
CA THR A 355 27.66 -14.22 33.91
C THR A 355 26.18 -13.85 34.02
N ALA A 356 25.32 -14.48 33.22
CA ALA A 356 23.87 -14.26 33.32
C ALA A 356 23.38 -14.53 34.75
N GLY A 357 22.59 -13.61 35.31
CA GLY A 357 22.12 -13.67 36.70
C GLY A 357 23.11 -13.19 37.75
N SER A 358 24.33 -12.74 37.38
CA SER A 358 25.27 -12.12 38.31
C SER A 358 25.04 -10.62 38.45
N SER A 359 25.92 -9.94 39.20
CA SER A 359 26.00 -8.48 39.23
C SER A 359 27.46 -8.04 39.14
N PHE A 360 27.69 -6.84 38.64
CA PHE A 360 29.02 -6.22 38.56
C PHE A 360 28.89 -4.73 38.86
N ASP A 361 29.95 -4.12 39.33
CA ASP A 361 30.00 -2.67 39.57
C ASP A 361 30.69 -1.99 38.41
N LEU A 362 30.08 -0.94 37.85
CA LEU A 362 30.65 -0.08 36.83
C LEU A 362 31.14 1.20 37.49
N HIS A 363 32.43 1.49 37.33
CA HIS A 363 33.06 2.74 37.76
C HIS A 363 33.49 3.55 36.54
N VAL A 364 33.02 4.80 36.46
CA VAL A 364 33.35 5.71 35.36
C VAL A 364 33.90 7.01 35.93
N GLN A 365 35.07 7.40 35.44
CA GLN A 365 35.69 8.69 35.73
C GLN A 365 35.74 9.53 34.46
N CYS A 366 35.48 10.82 34.62
CA CYS A 366 35.44 11.78 33.53
C CYS A 366 36.37 12.97 33.79
N SER A 367 36.56 13.79 32.76
CA SER A 367 37.15 15.10 32.90
C SER A 367 36.30 16.03 33.78
N ALA A 368 36.91 17.06 34.38
CA ALA A 368 36.23 17.93 35.33
C ALA A 368 35.03 18.71 34.74
N ASP A 369 35.08 19.06 33.45
CA ASP A 369 33.97 19.78 32.79
C ASP A 369 32.77 18.89 32.50
N MET A 370 32.89 17.57 32.69
CA MET A 370 31.78 16.61 32.55
C MET A 370 30.69 16.78 33.61
N LYS A 371 30.97 17.57 34.66
CA LYS A 371 29.94 18.03 35.60
C LYS A 371 28.82 18.82 34.92
N TRP A 372 29.03 19.38 33.73
CA TRP A 372 27.98 20.09 33.00
C TRP A 372 27.08 19.18 32.17
N ASN A 373 27.28 17.86 32.24
CA ASN A 373 26.49 16.87 31.54
C ASN A 373 25.60 16.07 32.51
N HIS A 374 24.67 15.31 31.95
CA HIS A 374 24.09 14.14 32.60
C HIS A 374 24.41 12.91 31.75
N ALA A 375 24.40 11.73 32.39
CA ALA A 375 24.74 10.47 31.74
C ALA A 375 23.59 9.46 31.83
N ILE A 376 23.49 8.57 30.85
CA ILE A 376 22.59 7.42 30.87
C ILE A 376 23.36 6.20 30.39
N VAL A 377 23.18 5.07 31.08
CA VAL A 377 23.82 3.79 30.74
C VAL A 377 22.78 2.81 30.21
N PHE A 378 23.11 2.17 29.09
CA PHE A 378 22.28 1.17 28.43
C PHE A 378 23.06 -0.13 28.20
N VAL A 379 22.37 -1.27 28.17
CA VAL A 379 22.93 -2.55 27.71
C VAL A 379 21.88 -3.33 26.91
N ASP A 380 22.25 -3.79 25.73
CA ASP A 380 21.41 -4.65 24.85
C ASP A 380 21.50 -6.10 25.36
N TRP A 381 20.63 -6.50 26.28
CA TRP A 381 20.68 -7.83 26.87
C TRP A 381 20.10 -8.91 25.97
N ASN A 382 19.23 -8.53 25.04
CA ASN A 382 18.49 -9.46 24.21
C ASN A 382 19.09 -9.65 22.79
N HIS A 383 20.16 -8.92 22.47
CA HIS A 383 20.89 -8.96 21.20
C HIS A 383 20.01 -8.61 19.99
N ASN A 384 19.09 -7.65 20.15
CA ASN A 384 18.24 -7.20 19.07
C ASN A 384 18.70 -5.88 18.44
N TYR A 385 19.90 -5.40 18.79
CA TYR A 385 20.48 -4.15 18.30
C TYR A 385 19.68 -2.90 18.68
N SER A 386 18.86 -3.01 19.72
CA SER A 386 18.11 -1.94 20.36
C SER A 386 18.56 -1.78 21.81
N PHE A 387 18.22 -0.64 22.38
CA PHE A 387 18.38 -0.36 23.81
C PHE A 387 17.08 0.16 24.43
N ASP A 388 16.02 0.23 23.63
CA ASP A 388 14.73 0.82 24.01
C ASP A 388 13.82 -0.22 24.69
N ASP A 389 14.28 -1.47 24.83
CA ASP A 389 13.52 -2.51 25.51
C ASP A 389 13.53 -2.32 27.04
N GLU A 390 12.49 -2.84 27.68
CA GLU A 390 12.35 -2.76 29.13
C GLU A 390 13.53 -3.43 29.83
N GLY A 391 14.22 -2.69 30.71
CA GLY A 391 15.38 -3.16 31.46
C GLY A 391 16.73 -2.99 30.76
N GLU A 392 16.77 -2.46 29.54
CA GLU A 392 18.03 -2.18 28.82
C GLU A 392 18.58 -0.79 29.10
N GLN A 393 17.72 0.19 29.37
CA GLN A 393 18.13 1.42 30.03
C GLN A 393 18.31 1.17 31.54
N LEU A 394 19.56 1.24 32.03
CA LEU A 394 19.90 0.84 33.39
C LEU A 394 19.66 1.94 34.42
N PHE A 395 20.29 3.11 34.23
CA PHE A 395 20.18 4.23 35.15
C PHE A 395 20.65 5.55 34.52
N LYS A 396 20.23 6.66 35.13
CA LYS A 396 20.68 8.04 34.84
C LYS A 396 21.62 8.51 35.96
N VAL A 397 22.62 9.32 35.61
CA VAL A 397 23.54 10.00 36.53
C VAL A 397 23.48 11.49 36.25
N GLY A 398 23.29 12.31 37.30
CA GLY A 398 23.09 13.74 37.16
C GLY A 398 21.67 14.14 36.74
N GLU A 399 21.34 15.41 36.99
CA GLU A 399 20.04 16.01 36.66
C GLU A 399 20.16 17.03 35.53
N GLU A 400 19.04 17.34 34.91
CA GLU A 400 18.96 18.40 33.92
C GLU A 400 18.98 19.80 34.56
N SER A 401 19.40 20.78 33.78
CA SER A 401 19.43 22.21 34.11
C SER A 401 20.29 22.59 35.32
N LYS A 402 21.29 21.78 35.68
CA LYS A 402 22.25 22.08 36.76
C LYS A 402 23.62 21.43 36.50
N GLY A 403 24.62 21.85 37.29
CA GLY A 403 25.89 21.12 37.40
C GLY A 403 25.76 19.85 38.25
N ASN A 404 26.47 18.81 37.87
CA ASN A 404 26.39 17.44 38.36
C ASN A 404 27.79 16.91 38.73
N ASP A 405 28.27 17.23 39.94
CA ASP A 405 29.61 16.79 40.38
C ASP A 405 29.77 15.26 40.40
N GLU A 406 28.68 14.52 40.64
CA GLU A 406 28.67 13.04 40.59
C GLU A 406 29.05 12.49 39.21
N VAL A 407 28.74 13.20 38.12
CA VAL A 407 29.03 12.71 36.75
C VAL A 407 30.55 12.63 36.50
N VAL A 408 31.36 13.35 37.27
CA VAL A 408 32.82 13.33 37.16
C VAL A 408 33.42 12.02 37.66
N ASP A 409 32.81 11.39 38.67
CA ASP A 409 33.25 10.11 39.24
C ASP A 409 32.06 9.40 39.87
N PHE A 410 31.55 8.35 39.21
CA PHE A 410 30.42 7.58 39.71
C PHE A 410 30.66 6.08 39.65
N THR A 411 30.10 5.39 40.64
CA THR A 411 30.01 3.93 40.68
C THR A 411 28.56 3.50 40.80
N ARG A 412 28.16 2.46 40.05
CA ARG A 412 26.83 1.84 40.12
C ARG A 412 26.92 0.33 39.99
N SER A 413 26.12 -0.37 40.77
CA SER A 413 25.96 -1.82 40.66
C SER A 413 24.93 -2.15 39.59
N ILE A 414 25.26 -3.07 38.69
CA ILE A 414 24.44 -3.48 37.56
C ILE A 414 24.13 -4.97 37.72
N SER A 415 22.84 -5.31 37.71
CA SER A 415 22.38 -6.70 37.66
C SER A 415 22.33 -7.18 36.20
N VAL A 416 22.90 -8.35 35.93
CA VAL A 416 22.80 -9.02 34.63
C VAL A 416 21.56 -9.91 34.65
N PRO A 417 20.57 -9.67 33.77
CA PRO A 417 19.37 -10.51 33.73
C PRO A 417 19.72 -11.99 33.53
N ALA A 418 19.01 -12.88 34.23
CA ALA A 418 19.18 -14.33 34.03
C ALA A 418 18.73 -14.77 32.63
N SER A 419 17.88 -13.98 31.99
CA SER A 419 17.41 -14.15 30.61
C SER A 419 18.31 -13.50 29.56
N ALA A 420 19.43 -12.87 29.96
CA ALA A 420 20.34 -12.24 29.01
C ALA A 420 20.87 -13.28 28.01
N ASN A 421 20.88 -12.91 26.73
CA ASN A 421 21.37 -13.78 25.69
C ASN A 421 22.88 -13.97 25.80
N VAL A 422 23.35 -15.18 25.54
CA VAL A 422 24.77 -15.53 25.63
C VAL A 422 25.50 -15.05 24.39
N GLY A 423 26.69 -14.48 24.57
CA GLY A 423 27.54 -13.97 23.50
C GLY A 423 27.97 -12.53 23.73
N ALA A 424 28.59 -11.93 22.70
CA ALA A 424 29.00 -10.54 22.74
C ALA A 424 27.80 -9.61 22.47
N THR A 425 27.66 -8.59 23.30
CA THR A 425 26.69 -7.50 23.13
C THR A 425 27.32 -6.15 23.49
N ARG A 426 26.51 -5.10 23.56
CA ARG A 426 26.91 -3.71 23.70
C ARG A 426 26.42 -3.10 25.01
N MET A 427 27.33 -2.46 25.74
CA MET A 427 27.00 -1.48 26.76
C MET A 427 27.33 -0.08 26.22
N ARG A 428 26.41 0.85 26.39
CA ARG A 428 26.53 2.24 25.94
C ARG A 428 26.46 3.17 27.14
N VAL A 429 27.44 4.07 27.25
CA VAL A 429 27.43 5.19 28.20
C VAL A 429 27.29 6.48 27.41
N GLN A 430 26.16 7.17 27.57
CA GLN A 430 25.81 8.37 26.83
C GLN A 430 25.88 9.59 27.75
N PHE A 431 26.55 10.66 27.32
CA PHE A 431 26.62 11.95 28.02
C PHE A 431 26.07 13.05 27.13
N THR A 432 25.24 13.95 27.66
CA THR A 432 24.74 15.13 26.94
C THR A 432 24.63 16.33 27.87
N ASP A 433 24.67 17.55 27.32
CA ASP A 433 24.65 18.81 28.08
C ASP A 433 23.45 18.84 29.04
N ALA A 434 23.66 19.20 30.30
CA ALA A 434 22.59 19.19 31.31
C ALA A 434 21.47 20.17 30.94
N TRP A 435 21.76 21.23 30.18
CA TRP A 435 20.77 22.18 29.67
C TRP A 435 20.06 21.75 28.40
N HIS A 436 20.47 20.63 27.80
CA HIS A 436 19.70 20.00 26.75
C HIS A 436 18.53 19.26 27.41
N LYS A 437 17.46 20.02 27.71
CA LYS A 437 16.25 19.55 28.40
C LYS A 437 15.53 18.51 27.54
N LYS A 438 15.88 17.24 27.74
CA LYS A 438 15.26 16.10 27.04
C LYS A 438 13.98 15.63 27.74
N SER A 439 13.49 16.35 28.76
CA SER A 439 12.18 16.15 29.37
C SER A 439 11.02 16.87 28.63
N GLU A 440 11.24 17.42 27.43
CA GLU A 440 10.17 18.01 26.63
C GLU A 440 9.22 16.90 26.09
N PRO A 441 7.90 17.17 25.95
CA PRO A 441 6.96 16.19 25.41
C PRO A 441 7.46 15.66 24.06
N ASN A 442 7.53 14.32 23.92
CA ASN A 442 8.05 13.55 22.77
C ASN A 442 9.55 13.24 22.74
N HIS A 443 10.30 13.53 23.81
CA HIS A 443 11.65 13.01 23.97
C HIS A 443 11.64 11.76 24.88
N THR A 444 11.83 10.59 24.28
CA THR A 444 12.29 9.40 24.99
C THR A 444 13.80 9.51 25.11
N HIS A 445 14.38 9.33 26.30
CA HIS A 445 15.83 9.24 26.49
C HIS A 445 16.36 7.96 25.82
N SER A 446 16.38 7.93 24.49
CA SER A 446 16.80 6.77 23.72
C SER A 446 18.32 6.76 23.60
N ALA A 447 18.88 5.56 23.52
CA ALA A 447 20.28 5.35 23.22
C ALA A 447 20.70 5.88 21.84
N GLU A 448 19.75 6.27 20.99
CA GLU A 448 19.96 6.80 19.64
C GLU A 448 19.88 8.34 19.57
N ASP A 449 19.57 9.01 20.69
CA ASP A 449 19.41 10.46 20.71
C ASP A 449 20.67 11.23 20.27
N VAL A 450 20.45 12.34 19.55
CA VAL A 450 21.50 13.32 19.25
C VAL A 450 22.10 13.86 20.55
N ILE A 451 23.43 14.01 20.56
CA ILE A 451 24.21 14.50 21.70
C ILE A 451 24.54 15.97 21.52
N ASP A 452 24.31 16.78 22.54
CA ASP A 452 24.88 18.13 22.64
C ASP A 452 26.04 18.13 23.63
N LYS A 453 27.23 18.57 23.19
CA LYS A 453 28.42 18.83 24.02
C LYS A 453 28.76 17.70 25.01
N GLY A 454 28.76 16.48 24.52
CA GLY A 454 29.06 15.28 25.30
C GLY A 454 29.70 14.20 24.43
N GLY A 455 29.44 12.93 24.76
CA GLY A 455 29.97 11.79 24.01
C GLY A 455 29.21 10.51 24.31
N VAL A 456 29.35 9.54 23.42
CA VAL A 456 28.78 8.20 23.53
C VAL A 456 29.92 7.19 23.48
N TYR A 457 29.98 6.31 24.47
CA TYR A 457 31.05 5.33 24.61
C TYR A 457 30.45 3.93 24.63
N ASP A 458 30.88 3.14 23.66
CA ASP A 458 30.39 1.79 23.42
C ASP A 458 31.45 0.78 23.84
N PHE A 459 31.08 -0.13 24.74
CA PHE A 459 31.91 -1.20 25.31
C PHE A 459 31.32 -2.56 24.95
N VAL A 460 32.18 -3.57 24.78
CA VAL A 460 31.75 -4.95 24.51
C VAL A 460 31.48 -5.67 25.82
N VAL A 461 30.28 -6.23 25.96
CA VAL A 461 29.92 -7.11 27.08
C VAL A 461 29.85 -8.53 26.57
N ASN A 462 30.71 -9.43 27.06
CA ASN A 462 30.60 -10.85 26.79
C ASN A 462 29.74 -11.50 27.88
N VAL A 463 28.52 -11.88 27.55
CA VAL A 463 27.62 -12.59 28.45
C VAL A 463 27.85 -14.08 28.34
N GLU A 464 28.18 -14.71 29.46
CA GLU A 464 28.29 -16.16 29.57
C GLU A 464 27.15 -16.75 30.40
N LYS A 465 26.87 -18.04 30.17
CA LYS A 465 25.89 -18.76 30.96
C LYS A 465 26.43 -19.02 32.37
N ALA A 466 25.57 -18.87 33.38
CA ALA A 466 25.87 -19.36 34.72
C ALA A 466 26.21 -20.86 34.67
N ILE A 467 27.37 -21.22 35.22
CA ILE A 467 27.70 -22.62 35.46
C ILE A 467 26.81 -23.08 36.62
N VAL A 468 25.69 -23.70 36.27
CA VAL A 468 24.81 -24.33 37.27
C VAL A 468 25.47 -25.64 37.69
N ASN A 469 26.33 -25.61 38.70
CA ASN A 469 26.78 -26.82 39.41
C ASN A 469 25.67 -27.36 40.35
N ALA A 470 24.40 -27.20 40.00
CA ALA A 470 23.28 -27.68 40.80
C ALA A 470 22.86 -29.07 40.31
N ILE A 471 23.52 -30.09 40.85
CA ILE A 471 22.82 -31.37 41.06
C ILE A 471 21.92 -31.14 42.29
N GLU A 472 20.74 -30.55 42.08
CA GLU A 472 19.71 -30.58 43.12
C GLU A 472 19.15 -32.00 43.19
N GLY A 473 19.35 -32.67 44.32
CA GLY A 473 18.76 -33.96 44.63
C GLY A 473 19.48 -35.14 43.98
N VAL A 474 20.50 -35.66 44.67
CA VAL A 474 20.83 -37.09 44.52
C VAL A 474 19.66 -37.86 45.13
N SER A 475 18.72 -38.30 44.29
CA SER A 475 17.71 -39.26 44.71
C SER A 475 18.40 -40.50 45.27
N THR A 476 18.08 -40.85 46.52
CA THR A 476 18.52 -42.10 47.16
C THR A 476 17.60 -43.27 46.79
N ASP A 477 16.56 -43.06 45.97
CA ASP A 477 15.69 -44.12 45.49
C ASP A 477 16.42 -45.00 44.48
N LYS A 478 16.69 -46.24 44.92
CA LYS A 478 17.28 -47.31 44.10
C LYS A 478 16.28 -47.95 43.14
N ALA A 479 15.19 -47.28 42.79
CA ALA A 479 14.17 -47.80 41.91
C ALA A 479 14.30 -47.15 40.52
N GLU A 480 14.82 -47.94 39.59
CA GLU A 480 15.14 -47.60 38.20
C GLU A 480 16.33 -46.64 37.98
N SER A 481 17.25 -47.04 37.11
CA SER A 481 18.43 -46.25 36.77
C SER A 481 18.01 -45.01 35.97
N VAL A 482 17.96 -43.85 36.62
CA VAL A 482 17.75 -42.58 35.92
C VAL A 482 19.07 -42.15 35.28
N VAL A 483 19.03 -41.86 33.98
CA VAL A 483 20.21 -41.52 33.18
C VAL A 483 20.16 -40.04 32.79
N TYR A 484 21.27 -39.34 32.95
CA TYR A 484 21.46 -37.97 32.47
C TYR A 484 22.69 -37.87 31.57
N THR A 485 22.71 -36.88 30.67
CA THR A 485 23.93 -36.44 29.99
C THR A 485 24.85 -35.70 30.96
N LEU A 486 26.10 -35.41 30.55
CA LEU A 486 27.03 -34.61 31.36
C LEU A 486 26.53 -33.16 31.57
N GLU A 487 25.66 -32.70 30.68
CA GLU A 487 25.00 -31.39 30.71
C GLU A 487 23.69 -31.40 31.52
N GLY A 488 23.35 -32.52 32.18
CA GLY A 488 22.20 -32.62 33.07
C GLY A 488 20.86 -32.90 32.37
N LEU A 489 20.86 -33.28 31.08
CA LEU A 489 19.63 -33.63 30.37
C LEU A 489 19.17 -35.05 30.74
N LYS A 490 17.97 -35.19 31.30
CA LYS A 490 17.38 -36.51 31.61
C LYS A 490 17.08 -37.28 30.32
N LEU A 491 17.57 -38.51 30.22
CA LEU A 491 17.31 -39.43 29.12
C LEU A 491 16.25 -40.45 29.51
N ASN A 492 15.21 -40.59 28.68
CA ASN A 492 14.21 -41.65 28.81
C ASN A 492 14.70 -42.95 28.15
N LYS A 493 15.90 -43.40 28.51
CA LYS A 493 16.52 -44.62 27.99
C LYS A 493 17.16 -45.41 29.13
N LYS A 494 17.15 -46.73 29.00
CA LYS A 494 17.88 -47.60 29.94
C LYS A 494 19.37 -47.58 29.63
N VAL A 495 20.22 -47.86 30.62
CA VAL A 495 21.67 -47.90 30.45
C VAL A 495 22.12 -48.85 29.32
N ALA A 496 21.41 -49.96 29.12
CA ALA A 496 21.69 -50.93 28.07
C ALA A 496 21.40 -50.42 26.63
N GLU A 497 20.69 -49.31 26.49
CA GLU A 497 20.27 -48.72 25.20
C GLU A 497 21.12 -47.49 24.83
N LEU A 498 22.10 -47.14 25.66
CA LEU A 498 22.95 -45.97 25.46
C LEU A 498 24.10 -46.29 24.51
N PRO A 499 24.41 -45.39 23.56
CA PRO A 499 25.63 -45.50 22.78
C PRO A 499 26.87 -45.32 23.67
N LYS A 500 28.05 -45.67 23.13
CA LYS A 500 29.33 -45.49 23.83
C LYS A 500 29.52 -44.01 24.17
N GLY A 501 29.87 -43.73 25.43
CA GLY A 501 29.92 -42.37 25.92
C GLY A 501 30.00 -42.29 27.44
N VAL A 502 29.92 -41.06 27.96
CA VAL A 502 29.99 -40.77 29.39
C VAL A 502 28.66 -40.20 29.84
N TYR A 503 28.08 -40.81 30.87
CA TYR A 503 26.74 -40.48 31.37
C TYR A 503 26.76 -40.37 32.90
N ILE A 504 25.73 -39.73 33.45
CA ILE A 504 25.44 -39.76 34.89
C ILE A 504 24.30 -40.75 35.12
N VAL A 505 24.57 -41.83 35.84
CA VAL A 505 23.58 -42.86 36.20
C VAL A 505 23.48 -42.91 37.71
N ASN A 506 22.30 -42.66 38.26
CA ASN A 506 22.06 -42.63 39.72
C ASN A 506 23.10 -41.77 40.47
N GLY A 507 23.40 -40.59 39.93
CA GLY A 507 24.36 -39.64 40.52
C GLY A 507 25.84 -40.01 40.37
N LYS A 508 26.18 -41.09 39.66
CA LYS A 508 27.58 -41.48 39.40
C LYS A 508 27.93 -41.33 37.93
N LYS A 509 29.14 -40.83 37.65
CA LYS A 509 29.72 -40.82 36.32
C LYS A 509 30.02 -42.26 35.88
N VAL A 510 29.43 -42.69 34.79
CA VAL A 510 29.61 -44.02 34.19
C VAL A 510 30.11 -43.87 32.76
N VAL A 511 31.08 -44.70 32.39
CA VAL A 511 31.59 -44.78 31.02
C VAL A 511 31.01 -46.04 30.37
N ILE A 512 30.20 -45.86 29.32
CA ILE A 512 29.67 -46.94 28.49
C ILE A 512 30.68 -47.18 27.36
N ARG A 513 31.29 -48.37 27.34
CA ARG A 513 32.41 -48.74 26.46
C ARG A 513 31.98 -49.55 25.24
#